data_AF-A0A8J6NZN5-F1
#
_entry.id   AF-A0A8J6NZN5-F1
#
_cell.length_a   1.000
_cell.length_b   1.000
_cell.length_c   1.000
_cell.angle_alpha   90.00
_cell.angle_beta   90.00
_cell.angle_gamma   90.00
#
_symmetry.space_group_name_H-M   'P 1'
#
loop_
_entity.id
_entity.type
_entity.pdbx_description
1 polymer ?
#
loop_
_entity_poly.entity_id
_entity_poly.type
_entity_poly.pdbx_seq_one_letter_code
_entity_poly.pdbx_strand_id
1 'polypeptide(L)' 'MAKRLLKHFKSVSNIMSASVKALTEVDGIGKVSAEKIREVLDAEGF' A
#
# COMPACT_ATOMS: atom_id res chain seq x y z
N MET A 1 -10.04 -4.95 2.30
CA MET A 1 -8.73 -4.58 1.74
C MET A 1 -7.64 -4.51 2.80
N ALA A 2 -7.83 -3.76 3.90
CA ALA A 2 -6.84 -3.61 4.98
C ALA A 2 -6.26 -4.93 5.52
N LYS A 3 -7.08 -5.98 5.72
CA LYS A 3 -6.60 -7.31 6.14
C LYS A 3 -5.57 -7.93 5.19
N ARG A 4 -5.71 -7.72 3.87
CA ARG A 4 -4.77 -8.25 2.86
C ARG A 4 -3.44 -7.51 2.90
N LEU A 5 -3.48 -6.19 3.02
CA LEU A 5 -2.30 -5.34 3.21
C LEU A 5 -1.53 -5.76 4.48
N LEU A 6 -2.20 -5.88 5.62
CA LEU A 6 -1.57 -6.32 6.87
C LEU A 6 -1.01 -7.75 6.76
N LYS A 7 -1.71 -8.67 6.08
CA LYS A 7 -1.22 -10.03 5.87
C LYS A 7 0.04 -10.07 5.00
N HIS A 8 0.11 -9.21 3.99
CA HIS A 8 1.24 -9.12 3.05
C HIS A 8 2.45 -8.41 3.69
N PHE A 9 2.25 -7.19 4.19
CA PHE A 9 3.32 -6.31 4.68
C PHE A 9 3.68 -6.52 6.16
N LYS A 10 2.90 -7.28 6.93
CA LYS A 10 3.12 -7.65 8.34
C LYS A 10 3.05 -6.52 9.36
N SER A 11 3.23 -5.26 8.97
CA SER A 11 3.13 -4.10 9.84
C SER A 11 2.57 -2.90 9.08
N VAL A 12 2.01 -1.93 9.81
CA VAL A 12 1.53 -0.67 9.23
C VAL A 12 2.70 0.15 8.68
N SER A 13 3.80 0.23 9.43
CA SER A 13 5.03 0.93 8.98
C SER A 13 5.56 0.41 7.64
N ASN A 14 5.49 -0.91 7.40
CA ASN A 14 5.88 -1.49 6.12
C ASN A 14 4.91 -1.13 4.98
N ILE A 15 3.62 -0.92 5.27
CA ILE A 15 2.65 -0.43 4.27
C ILE A 15 2.96 1.03 3.92
N MET A 16 3.26 1.84 4.93
CA MET A 16 3.53 3.28 4.77
C MET A 16 4.79 3.53 3.94
N SER A 17 5.79 2.65 4.02
CA SER A 17 7.02 2.70 3.23
C SER A 17 6.96 1.89 1.93
N ALA A 18 5.83 1.25 1.62
CA ALA A 18 5.70 0.41 0.44
C ALA A 18 5.71 1.23 -0.86
N SER A 19 6.46 0.74 -1.85
CA SER A 19 6.41 1.27 -3.21
C SER A 19 5.09 0.90 -3.91
N VAL A 20 4.72 1.66 -4.95
CA VAL A 20 3.58 1.34 -5.83
C VAL A 20 3.71 -0.10 -6.36
N LYS A 21 4.90 -0.53 -6.74
CA LYS A 21 5.16 -1.89 -7.22
C LYS A 21 4.82 -2.94 -6.15
N ALA A 22 5.31 -2.76 -4.93
CA ALA A 22 5.01 -3.69 -3.83
C ALA A 22 3.50 -3.73 -3.51
N LEU A 23 2.82 -2.57 -3.55
CA LEU A 23 1.37 -2.51 -3.34
C LEU A 23 0.60 -3.31 -4.39
N THR A 24 1.07 -3.36 -5.65
CA THR A 24 0.43 -4.17 -6.70
C THR A 24 0.59 -5.68 -6.55
N GLU A 25 1.48 -6.14 -5.67
CA GLU A 25 1.64 -7.58 -5.37
C GLU A 25 0.55 -8.10 -4.41
N VAL A 26 -0.24 -7.19 -3.82
CA VAL A 26 -1.38 -7.55 -2.99
C VAL A 26 -2.57 -7.88 -3.87
N ASP A 27 -3.12 -9.08 -3.69
CA ASP A 27 -4.32 -9.52 -4.40
C ASP A 27 -5.48 -8.50 -4.31
N GLY A 28 -5.97 -8.11 -5.48
CA GLY A 28 -7.00 -7.08 -5.66
C GLY A 28 -6.50 -5.63 -5.69
N ILE A 29 -5.18 -5.37 -5.68
CA ILE A 29 -4.61 -4.03 -5.85
C ILE A 29 -3.95 -3.92 -7.23
N GLY A 30 -4.61 -3.24 -8.16
CA GLY A 30 -4.02 -2.85 -9.44
C GLY A 30 -3.22 -1.54 -9.36
N LYS A 31 -2.51 -1.20 -10.43
CA LYS A 31 -1.66 -0.01 -10.54
C LYS A 31 -2.36 1.29 -10.10
N VAL A 32 -3.56 1.56 -10.61
CA VAL A 32 -4.32 2.78 -10.27
C VAL A 32 -4.64 2.87 -8.77
N SER A 33 -4.98 1.75 -8.15
CA SER A 33 -5.26 1.69 -6.71
C SER A 33 -3.97 1.88 -5.90
N ALA A 34 -2.87 1.28 -6.34
CA ALA A 34 -1.57 1.42 -5.69
C ALA A 34 -1.05 2.87 -5.74
N GLU A 35 -1.20 3.55 -6.88
CA GLU A 35 -0.83 4.96 -7.05
C GLU A 35 -1.63 5.87 -6.11
N LYS A 36 -2.96 5.68 -6.02
CA LYS A 36 -3.81 6.44 -5.08
C LYS A 36 -3.47 6.19 -3.62
N ILE A 37 -3.14 4.94 -3.25
CA ILE A 37 -2.69 4.62 -1.89
C ILE A 37 -1.40 5.39 -1.58
N ARG A 38 -0.44 5.40 -2.51
CA ARG A 38 0.82 6.12 -2.34
C ARG A 38 0.60 7.62 -2.21
N GLU A 39 -0.24 8.20 -3.07
CA GLU A 39 -0.61 9.61 -3.05
C GLU A 39 -1.20 10.02 -1.69
N VAL A 40 -2.15 9.25 -1.15
CA VAL A 40 -2.76 9.54 0.17
C VAL A 40 -1.72 9.46 1.29
N LEU A 41 -0.87 8.43 1.29
CA LEU A 41 0.13 8.24 2.33
C LEU A 41 1.19 9.35 2.31
N ASP A 42 1.59 9.80 1.11
CA ASP A 42 2.56 10.88 0.95
C ASP A 42 1.96 12.26 1.30
N ALA A 43 0.68 12.46 1.01
CA ALA A 43 -0.04 13.69 1.34
C ALA A 43 -0.22 13.89 2.86
N GLU A 44 -0.30 12.81 3.63
CA GLU A 44 -0.37 12.88 5.11
C GLU A 44 1.01 12.99 5.79
N GLY A 45 2.10 13.10 5.04
CA GLY A 45 3.43 13.44 5.57
C GLY A 45 4.15 12.29 6.29
N PHE A 46 3.93 11.04 5.86
CA PHE A 46 4.61 9.86 6.38
C PHE A 46 5.75 9.35 5.49
#